data_AF-A0A2K9NM96-F1
#
_entry.id   AF-A0A2K9NM96-F1
#
_cell.length_a   1.000
_cell.length_b   1.000
_cell.length_c   1.000
_cell.angle_alpha   90.00
_cell.angle_beta   90.00
_cell.angle_gamma   90.00
#
_symmetry.space_group_name_H-M   'P 1'
#
loop_
_entity.id
_entity.type
_entity.pdbx_description
1 polymer ?
#
loop_
_entity_poly.entity_id
_entity_poly.type
_entity_poly.pdbx_seq_one_letter_code
_entity_poly.pdbx_strand_id
1 'polypeptide(L)'
;MINALFENIQQHLSMLDLALLSSQKIASMARTEDLDGVVSETDNRERLVNIIAKLQHSIEEQINQLNASEVSNDDIAILKSWFQDLSIWSERMIELDKETVEILSQQKENTTKEIAHIFKNKEMFKGYNHSSKK
;
A
#
# COMPACT_ATOMS: atom_id res chain seq x y z
N MET A 1 29.75 10.14 -12.10
CA MET A 1 28.55 9.48 -12.66
C MET A 1 28.04 8.43 -11.69
N ILE A 2 28.88 7.48 -11.27
CA ILE A 2 28.49 6.41 -10.33
C ILE A 2 28.06 6.91 -8.93
N ASN A 3 28.70 7.96 -8.40
CA ASN A 3 28.27 8.55 -7.12
C ASN A 3 26.85 9.13 -7.19
N ALA A 4 26.49 9.80 -8.29
CA ALA A 4 25.15 10.36 -8.47
C ALA A 4 24.08 9.26 -8.61
N LEU A 5 24.45 8.13 -9.23
CA LEU A 5 23.62 6.92 -9.26
C LEU A 5 23.36 6.38 -7.85
N PHE A 6 24.38 6.32 -7.00
CA PHE A 6 24.22 5.84 -5.62
C PHE A 6 23.41 6.79 -4.74
N GLU A 7 23.56 8.10 -4.92
CA GLU A 7 22.68 9.09 -4.27
C GLU A 7 21.21 8.88 -4.68
N ASN A 8 20.95 8.64 -5.97
CA ASN A 8 19.61 8.34 -6.48
C ASN A 8 19.07 7.02 -5.92
N ILE A 9 19.89 5.97 -5.83
CA ILE A 9 19.51 4.69 -5.22
C ILE A 9 19.15 4.89 -3.74
N GLN A 10 19.93 5.67 -2.99
CA GLN A 10 19.64 5.94 -1.58
C GLN A 10 18.32 6.73 -1.42
N GLN A 11 18.08 7.72 -2.28
CA GLN A 11 16.81 8.44 -2.30
C GLN A 11 15.65 7.51 -2.63
N HIS A 12 15.83 6.62 -3.61
CA HIS A 12 14.83 5.64 -4.01
C HIS A 12 14.49 4.68 -2.88
N LEU A 13 15.48 4.12 -2.18
CA LEU A 13 15.28 3.28 -0.99
C LEU A 13 14.51 4.03 0.11
N SER A 14 14.85 5.30 0.35
CA SER A 14 14.14 6.12 1.34
C SER A 14 12.67 6.32 0.96
N MET A 15 12.37 6.50 -0.33
CA MET A 15 10.97 6.62 -0.80
C MET A 15 10.21 5.30 -0.69
N LEU A 16 10.87 4.18 -0.97
CA LEU A 16 10.32 2.85 -0.75
C LEU A 16 9.95 2.66 0.73
N ASP A 17 10.84 2.96 1.66
CA ASP A 17 10.54 2.86 3.11
C ASP A 17 9.32 3.69 3.51
N LEU A 18 9.17 4.90 2.95
CA LEU A 18 7.98 5.74 3.19
C LEU A 18 6.70 5.12 2.64
N ALA A 19 6.75 4.52 1.45
CA ALA A 19 5.60 3.84 0.86
C ALA A 19 5.22 2.56 1.64
N LEU A 20 6.19 1.85 2.22
CA LEU A 20 5.93 0.73 3.12
C LEU A 20 5.28 1.17 4.42
N LEU A 21 5.80 2.26 5.02
CA LEU A 21 5.18 2.87 6.19
C LEU A 21 3.74 3.31 5.90
N SER A 22 3.48 3.85 4.71
CA SER A 22 2.13 4.20 4.26
C SER A 22 1.22 2.98 4.20
N SER A 23 1.67 1.84 3.63
CA SER A 23 0.91 0.58 3.66
C SER A 23 0.63 0.07 5.08
N GLN A 24 1.58 0.18 6.00
CA GLN A 24 1.38 -0.18 7.40
C GLN A 24 0.33 0.70 8.08
N LYS A 25 0.31 2.01 7.78
CA LYS A 25 -0.72 2.94 8.25
C LYS A 25 -2.09 2.58 7.71
N ILE A 26 -2.20 2.31 6.41
CA ILE A 26 -3.46 1.87 5.78
C ILE A 26 -3.99 0.62 6.49
N ALA A 27 -3.15 -0.40 6.69
CA ALA A 27 -3.54 -1.61 7.41
C ALA A 27 -3.99 -1.31 8.84
N SER A 28 -3.31 -0.39 9.54
CA SER A 28 -3.70 0.03 10.89
C SER A 28 -5.05 0.75 10.92
N MET A 29 -5.29 1.68 9.99
CA MET A 29 -6.55 2.43 9.88
C MET A 29 -7.71 1.49 9.50
N ALA A 30 -7.44 0.52 8.62
CA ALA A 30 -8.40 -0.53 8.30
C ALA A 30 -8.78 -1.32 9.57
N ARG A 31 -7.80 -1.75 10.40
CA ARG A 31 -8.09 -2.45 11.67
C ARG A 31 -8.92 -1.63 12.66
N THR A 32 -8.82 -0.31 12.63
CA THR A 32 -9.59 0.59 13.48
C THR A 32 -10.87 1.12 12.83
N GLU A 33 -11.25 0.58 11.66
CA GLU A 33 -12.43 0.99 10.89
C GLU A 33 -12.44 2.48 10.48
N ASP A 34 -11.25 3.10 10.42
CA ASP A 34 -11.07 4.47 9.93
C ASP A 34 -10.99 4.49 8.39
N LEU A 35 -12.16 4.37 7.75
CA LEU A 35 -12.25 4.27 6.29
C LEU A 35 -11.83 5.55 5.56
N ASP A 36 -12.09 6.72 6.15
CA ASP A 36 -11.66 8.00 5.58
C ASP A 36 -10.13 8.11 5.60
N GLY A 37 -9.49 7.66 6.70
CA GLY A 37 -8.04 7.53 6.80
C GLY A 37 -7.47 6.56 5.77
N VAL A 38 -8.09 5.38 5.60
CA VAL A 38 -7.68 4.39 4.58
C VAL A 38 -7.67 5.01 3.17
N VAL A 39 -8.72 5.74 2.80
CA VAL A 39 -8.80 6.39 1.49
C VAL A 39 -7.71 7.45 1.35
N SER A 40 -7.61 8.37 2.31
CA SER A 40 -6.64 9.47 2.26
C SER A 40 -5.19 8.97 2.20
N GLU A 41 -4.83 7.94 2.96
CA GLU A 41 -3.48 7.40 2.98
C GLU A 41 -3.21 6.54 1.73
N THR A 42 -4.22 5.90 1.15
CA THR A 42 -4.09 5.21 -0.16
C THR A 42 -3.76 6.19 -1.27
N ASP A 43 -4.44 7.33 -1.34
CA ASP A 43 -4.14 8.39 -2.30
C ASP A 43 -2.71 8.95 -2.11
N ASN A 44 -2.28 9.10 -0.85
CA ASN A 44 -0.91 9.49 -0.52
C ASN A 44 0.10 8.46 -1.02
N ARG A 45 -0.16 7.18 -0.79
CA ARG A 45 0.68 6.07 -1.24
C ARG A 45 0.79 6.02 -2.75
N GLU A 46 -0.29 6.25 -3.48
CA GLU A 46 -0.26 6.30 -4.95
C GLU A 46 0.70 7.39 -5.46
N ARG A 47 0.71 8.56 -4.83
CA ARG A 47 1.67 9.63 -5.15
C ARG A 47 3.10 9.21 -4.89
N LEU A 48 3.37 8.52 -3.78
CA LEU A 48 4.69 7.98 -3.47
C LEU A 48 5.14 6.97 -4.52
N VAL A 49 4.28 6.02 -4.89
CA VAL A 49 4.56 5.01 -5.93
C VAL A 49 4.89 5.67 -7.27
N ASN A 50 4.18 6.73 -7.64
CA ASN A 50 4.46 7.50 -8.86
C ASN A 50 5.83 8.20 -8.82
N ILE A 51 6.28 8.68 -7.65
CA ILE A 51 7.63 9.26 -7.47
C ILE A 51 8.70 8.16 -7.56
N ILE A 52 8.47 7.04 -6.88
CA ILE A 52 9.34 5.87 -6.89
C ILE A 52 9.55 5.37 -8.32
N ALA A 53 8.49 5.25 -9.12
CA ALA A 53 8.57 4.83 -10.52
C ALA A 53 9.45 5.75 -11.38
N LYS A 54 9.39 7.08 -11.15
CA LYS A 54 10.26 8.04 -11.84
C LYS A 54 11.72 7.90 -11.42
N LEU A 55 11.98 7.69 -10.13
CA LEU A 55 13.34 7.46 -9.62
C LEU A 55 13.91 6.16 -10.16
N GLN A 56 13.14 5.07 -10.13
CA GLN A 56 13.50 3.77 -10.72
C GLN A 56 13.92 3.94 -12.18
N HIS A 57 13.09 4.62 -12.98
CA HIS A 57 13.40 4.86 -14.38
C HIS A 57 14.71 5.64 -14.58
N SER A 58 14.91 6.71 -13.80
CA SER A 58 16.15 7.50 -13.86
C SER A 58 17.39 6.68 -13.47
N ILE A 59 17.27 5.81 -12.47
CA ILE A 59 18.35 4.91 -12.04
C ILE A 59 18.67 3.90 -13.15
N GLU A 60 17.65 3.31 -13.78
CA GLU A 60 17.83 2.37 -14.90
C GLU A 60 18.51 3.03 -16.10
N GLU A 61 18.13 4.26 -16.46
CA GLU A 61 18.79 5.03 -17.50
C GLU A 61 20.27 5.29 -17.18
N GLN A 62 20.59 5.64 -15.94
CA GLN A 62 21.96 5.85 -15.49
C GLN A 62 22.78 4.56 -15.54
N ILE A 63 22.22 3.43 -15.11
CA ILE A 63 22.87 2.11 -15.20
C ILE A 63 23.18 1.75 -16.65
N ASN A 64 22.24 1.98 -17.57
CA ASN A 64 22.42 1.69 -19.00
C ASN A 64 23.51 2.54 -19.67
N GLN A 65 23.90 3.67 -19.06
CA GLN A 65 24.96 4.55 -19.54
C GLN A 65 26.34 4.21 -18.95
N LEU A 66 26.43 3.28 -17.99
CA LEU A 66 27.69 2.90 -17.38
C LEU A 66 28.55 2.08 -18.34
N ASN A 67 29.83 2.44 -18.46
CA ASN A 67 30.81 1.62 -19.16
C ASN A 67 31.39 0.57 -18.22
N ALA A 68 31.56 -0.67 -18.69
CA ALA A 68 32.13 -1.76 -17.89
C ALA A 68 33.55 -1.47 -17.34
N SER A 69 34.31 -0.57 -17.99
CA SER A 69 35.62 -0.13 -17.53
C SER A 69 35.58 0.86 -16.36
N GLU A 70 34.42 1.44 -16.06
CA GLU A 70 34.22 2.48 -15.04
C GLU A 70 33.53 1.95 -13.78
N VAL A 71 33.19 0.65 -13.75
CA VAL A 71 32.44 0.00 -12.67
C VAL A 71 33.36 -0.98 -11.95
N SER A 72 33.53 -0.78 -10.65
CA SER A 72 34.29 -1.69 -9.78
C SER A 72 33.42 -2.87 -9.33
N ASN A 73 34.07 -3.90 -8.76
CA ASN A 73 33.33 -5.02 -8.15
C ASN A 73 32.47 -4.58 -6.95
N ASP A 74 32.91 -3.56 -6.22
CA ASP A 74 32.15 -3.01 -5.08
C ASP A 74 30.87 -2.32 -5.56
N ASP A 75 30.95 -1.59 -6.68
CA ASP A 75 29.78 -0.96 -7.31
C ASP A 75 28.76 -2.01 -7.77
N ILE A 76 29.23 -3.13 -8.34
CA ILE A 76 28.37 -4.25 -8.72
C ILE A 76 27.68 -4.86 -7.49
N ALA A 77 28.40 -4.96 -6.36
CA ALA A 77 27.83 -5.48 -5.13
C ALA A 77 26.71 -4.57 -4.59
N ILE A 78 26.90 -3.25 -4.64
CA ILE A 78 25.86 -2.26 -4.26
C ILE A 78 24.62 -2.43 -5.15
N LEU A 79 24.80 -2.51 -6.47
CA LEU A 79 23.68 -2.68 -7.39
C LEU A 79 22.92 -4.00 -7.14
N LYS A 80 23.64 -5.10 -6.89
CA LYS A 80 23.03 -6.38 -6.54
C LYS A 80 22.24 -6.32 -5.23
N SER A 81 22.79 -5.67 -4.20
CA SER A 81 22.08 -5.47 -2.92
C SER A 81 20.79 -4.68 -3.16
N TRP A 82 20.88 -3.58 -3.89
CA TRP A 82 19.73 -2.76 -4.23
C TRP A 82 18.63 -3.58 -4.94
N PHE A 83 18.98 -4.41 -5.94
CA PHE A 83 18.00 -5.29 -6.59
C PHE A 83 17.33 -6.29 -5.62
N GLN A 84 18.08 -6.81 -4.64
CA GLN A 84 17.52 -7.70 -3.61
C GLN A 84 16.56 -6.94 -2.70
N ASP A 85 16.93 -5.72 -2.29
CA ASP A 85 16.09 -4.86 -1.44
C ASP A 85 14.75 -4.54 -2.13
N LEU A 86 14.75 -4.32 -3.46
CA LEU A 86 13.51 -4.14 -4.23
C LEU A 86 12.57 -5.35 -4.15
N SER A 87 13.12 -6.57 -4.23
CA SER A 87 12.32 -7.80 -4.13
C SER A 87 11.69 -7.93 -2.75
N ILE A 88 12.50 -7.74 -1.70
CA ILE A 88 12.05 -7.82 -0.31
C ILE A 88 10.94 -6.78 -0.05
N TRP A 89 11.14 -5.57 -0.56
CA TRP A 89 10.18 -4.49 -0.40
C TRP A 89 8.85 -4.80 -1.09
N SER A 90 8.91 -5.26 -2.34
CA SER A 90 7.74 -5.64 -3.13
C SER A 90 6.93 -6.74 -2.45
N GLU A 91 7.61 -7.79 -1.97
CA GLU A 91 6.98 -8.90 -1.25
C GLU A 91 6.23 -8.42 0.00
N ARG A 92 6.87 -7.56 0.80
CA ARG A 92 6.29 -7.06 2.04
C ARG A 92 5.10 -6.12 1.81
N MET A 93 5.15 -5.32 0.75
CA MET A 93 4.01 -4.49 0.35
C MET A 93 2.82 -5.33 -0.07
N ILE A 94 3.05 -6.35 -0.89
CA ILE A 94 2.00 -7.29 -1.33
C ILE A 94 1.36 -7.99 -0.14
N GLU A 95 2.15 -8.39 0.86
CA GLU A 95 1.63 -9.01 2.09
C GLU A 95 0.69 -8.07 2.85
N LEU A 96 1.10 -6.83 3.09
CA LEU A 96 0.28 -5.82 3.76
C LEU A 96 -0.99 -5.48 2.98
N ASP A 97 -0.90 -5.39 1.66
CA ASP A 97 -2.07 -5.13 0.81
C ASP A 97 -3.08 -6.28 0.88
N LYS A 98 -2.61 -7.53 0.89
CA LYS A 98 -3.47 -8.70 1.07
C LYS A 98 -4.18 -8.66 2.43
N GLU A 99 -3.44 -8.42 3.52
CA GLU A 99 -4.01 -8.31 4.86
C GLU A 99 -5.08 -7.21 4.92
N THR A 100 -4.77 -6.03 4.37
CA THR A 100 -5.68 -4.88 4.34
C THR A 100 -6.97 -5.21 3.59
N VAL A 101 -6.86 -5.83 2.41
CA VAL A 101 -8.02 -6.21 1.60
C VAL A 101 -8.89 -7.24 2.33
N GLU A 102 -8.30 -8.20 3.03
CA GLU A 102 -9.03 -9.19 3.82
C GLU A 102 -9.84 -8.51 4.94
N ILE A 103 -9.22 -7.60 5.69
CA ILE A 103 -9.89 -6.82 6.75
C ILE A 103 -11.08 -6.03 6.20
N LEU A 104 -10.85 -5.25 5.13
CA LEU A 104 -11.89 -4.43 4.53
C LEU A 104 -13.04 -5.28 3.94
N SER A 105 -12.72 -6.46 3.40
CA SER A 105 -13.72 -7.41 2.91
C SER A 105 -14.59 -7.95 4.03
N GLN A 106 -13.99 -8.29 5.18
CA GLN A 106 -14.73 -8.74 6.34
C GLN A 106 -15.64 -7.65 6.90
N GLN A 107 -15.15 -6.41 6.97
CA GLN A 107 -15.95 -5.25 7.39
C GLN A 107 -17.15 -5.03 6.47
N LYS A 108 -16.95 -5.10 5.15
CA LYS A 108 -18.04 -5.02 4.17
C LYS A 108 -19.11 -6.09 4.41
N GLU A 109 -18.71 -7.32 4.67
CA GLU A 109 -19.64 -8.42 4.96
C GLU A 109 -20.44 -8.16 6.25
N ASN A 110 -19.77 -7.73 7.32
CA ASN A 110 -20.39 -7.42 8.61
C ASN A 110 -21.42 -6.29 8.48
N THR A 111 -21.03 -5.18 7.86
CA THR A 111 -21.93 -4.04 7.57
C THR A 111 -23.13 -4.48 6.75
N THR A 112 -22.94 -5.37 5.76
CA THR A 112 -24.05 -5.90 4.95
C THR A 112 -25.04 -6.71 5.80
N LYS A 113 -24.54 -7.56 6.71
CA LYS A 113 -25.37 -8.33 7.64
C LYS A 113 -26.14 -7.42 8.59
N GLU A 114 -25.50 -6.38 9.12
CA GLU A 114 -26.13 -5.40 10.01
C GLU A 114 -27.25 -4.63 9.32
N ILE A 115 -27.01 -4.15 8.09
CA ILE A 115 -28.02 -3.48 7.28
C ILE A 115 -29.23 -4.40 7.08
N ALA A 116 -29.01 -5.66 6.67
CA ALA A 116 -30.08 -6.63 6.49
C ALA A 116 -30.88 -6.89 7.78
N HIS A 117 -30.19 -6.97 8.93
CA HIS A 117 -30.82 -7.13 10.23
C HIS A 117 -31.68 -5.91 10.62
N ILE A 118 -31.19 -4.69 10.40
CA ILE A 118 -31.94 -3.45 10.64
C ILE A 118 -33.20 -3.41 9.77
N PHE A 119 -33.10 -3.76 8.47
CA PHE A 119 -34.26 -3.80 7.59
C PHE A 119 -35.30 -4.85 8.04
N LYS A 120 -34.87 -6.08 8.36
CA LYS A 120 -35.75 -7.12 8.88
C LYS A 120 -36.46 -6.68 10.17
N ASN A 121 -35.73 -6.06 11.09
CA ASN A 121 -36.32 -5.55 12.33
C ASN A 121 -37.33 -4.43 12.06
N LYS A 122 -37.00 -3.49 11.17
CA LYS A 122 -37.91 -2.41 10.77
C LYS A 122 -39.21 -2.93 10.15
N GLU A 123 -39.15 -4.01 9.37
CA GLU A 123 -40.34 -4.68 8.83
C GLU A 123 -41.17 -5.35 9.94
N MET A 124 -40.53 -6.05 10.88
CA MET A 124 -41.22 -6.62 12.04
C MET A 124 -41.93 -5.55 12.88
N PHE A 125 -41.28 -4.41 13.16
CA PHE A 125 -41.90 -3.30 13.90
C PHE A 125 -43.06 -2.62 13.16
N LYS A 126 -43.04 -2.56 11.82
CA LYS A 126 -44.20 -2.11 11.03
C LYS A 126 -45.40 -3.04 11.16
N GLY A 127 -45.18 -4.35 11.32
CA GLY A 127 -46.24 -5.33 11.57
C GLY A 127 -46.87 -5.24 12.97
N TYR A 128 -46.10 -4.86 13.99
CA TYR A 128 -46.59 -4.73 15.37
C TYR A 128 -47.52 -3.53 15.61
N ASN A 129 -47.51 -2.51 14.75
CA ASN A 129 -48.37 -1.32 14.90
C ASN A 129 -49.82 -1.51 14.39
N HIS A 130 -50.19 -2.72 13.92
CA HIS A 130 -51.54 -3.02 13.44
C HIS A 130 -52.33 -4.03 14.31
N SER A 131 -51.80 -4.52 15.43
CA SER A 131 -52.49 -5.50 16.29
C SER A 131 -53.11 -4.94 17.58
N SER A 132 -53.10 -3.61 17.77
CA SER A 132 -53.74 -2.99 18.94
C SER A 132 -54.71 -1.87 18.53
N LYS A 133 -55.83 -2.25 17.91
CA LYS A 133 -57.14 -1.61 18.11
C LYS A 133 -58.27 -2.45 17.48
N LYS A 134 -59.15 -2.91 18.39
CA LYS A 134 -60.45 -3.58 18.24
C LYS A 134 -60.44 -5.09 18.12
#